data_AF-A0A645HTD2-F1
#
_entry.id   AF-A0A645HTD2-F1
#
_cell.length_a   1.000
_cell.length_b   1.000
_cell.length_c   1.000
_cell.angle_alpha   90.00
_cell.angle_beta   90.00
_cell.angle_gamma   90.00
#
_symmetry.space_group_name_H-M   'P 1'
#
loop_
_entity.id
_entity.type
_entity.pdbx_description
1 polymer ?
#
loop_
_entity_poly.entity_id
_entity_poly.type
_entity_poly.pdbx_seq_one_letter_code
_entity_poly.pdbx_strand_id
1 'polypeptide(L)' 'MGELARVISRTYGEQSFKASDKAYNMADEMADVLWVLICLANQTGVNLTEAFEENIRKKTERDIERHLNNEKLIS' A
#
# COMPACT_ATOMS: atom_id res chain seq x y z
N MET A 1 7.41 -0.75 11.24
CA MET A 1 7.72 -0.10 9.94
C MET A 1 8.97 -0.64 9.23
N GLY A 2 9.81 -1.48 9.85
CA GLY A 2 11.01 -2.03 9.18
C GLY A 2 10.76 -3.34 8.42
N GLU A 3 9.82 -4.18 8.86
CA GLU A 3 9.56 -5.49 8.24
C GLU A 3 8.75 -5.40 6.96
N LEU A 4 7.64 -4.64 6.94
CA LEU A 4 6.88 -4.41 5.71
C LEU A 4 7.75 -3.76 4.60
N ALA A 5 8.59 -2.77 4.93
CA ALA A 5 9.49 -2.15 3.97
C ALA A 5 10.55 -3.14 3.43
N ARG A 6 11.03 -4.05 4.29
CA ARG A 6 11.99 -5.10 3.91
C ARG A 6 11.36 -6.17 3.02
N VAL A 7 10.09 -6.50 3.26
CA VAL A 7 9.31 -7.45 2.44
C VAL A 7 8.98 -6.85 1.09
N ILE A 8 8.49 -5.60 1.03
CA ILE A 8 8.23 -4.89 -0.22
C ILE A 8 9.52 -4.75 -1.07
N SER A 9 10.65 -4.43 -0.44
CA SER A 9 11.95 -4.34 -1.13
C SER A 9 12.48 -5.69 -1.63
N ARG A 10 12.07 -6.82 -1.05
CA ARG A 10 12.46 -8.17 -1.51
C ARG A 10 11.50 -8.74 -2.53
N THR A 11 10.22 -8.40 -2.44
CA THR A 11 9.20 -8.90 -3.37
C THR A 11 9.12 -8.09 -4.65
N TYR A 12 9.38 -6.79 -4.57
CA TYR A 12 9.31 -5.87 -5.71
C TYR A 12 10.67 -5.20 -6.04
N GLY A 13 11.75 -5.57 -5.34
CA GLY A 13 13.13 -5.20 -5.70
C GLY A 13 13.93 -6.40 -6.23
N GLU A 14 15.06 -6.14 -6.89
CA GLU A 14 15.93 -7.13 -7.57
C GLU A 14 16.64 -8.14 -6.63
N GLN A 15 16.10 -8.45 -5.46
CA GLN A 15 16.72 -9.39 -4.53
C GLN A 15 16.06 -10.76 -4.58
N SER A 16 16.84 -11.76 -4.96
CA SER A 16 16.40 -13.14 -5.19
C SER A 16 15.78 -13.77 -3.92
N PHE A 17 14.58 -14.31 -4.06
CA PHE A 17 13.86 -15.03 -3.00
C PHE A 17 14.60 -16.30 -2.55
N LYS A 18 14.61 -16.55 -1.24
CA LYS A 18 15.06 -17.86 -0.71
C LYS A 18 13.86 -18.79 -0.58
N ALA A 19 14.06 -20.08 -0.76
CA ALA A 19 12.98 -21.09 -0.72
C ALA A 19 12.19 -21.14 0.60
N SER A 20 12.75 -20.58 1.69
CA SER A 20 12.09 -20.38 2.98
C SER A 20 11.00 -19.29 2.98
N ASP A 21 10.96 -18.42 1.96
CA ASP A 21 9.98 -17.31 1.86
C ASP A 21 8.60 -17.77 1.38
N LYS A 22 8.42 -19.05 1.01
CA LYS A 22 7.11 -19.61 0.60
C LYS A 22 6.07 -19.67 1.72
N ALA A 23 6.50 -19.64 2.99
CA ALA A 23 5.61 -19.57 4.15
C ALA A 23 5.27 -18.12 4.55
N TYR A 24 5.87 -17.13 3.87
CA TYR A 24 5.66 -15.72 4.15
C TYR A 24 4.37 -15.26 3.45
N ASN A 25 3.24 -15.32 4.16
CA ASN A 25 1.97 -14.87 3.62
C ASN A 25 1.93 -13.34 3.62
N MET A 26 2.35 -12.75 2.51
CA MET A 26 2.32 -11.30 2.29
C MET A 26 0.94 -10.69 2.59
N ALA A 27 -0.15 -11.42 2.33
CA ALA A 27 -1.49 -10.93 2.63
C ALA A 27 -1.71 -10.73 4.14
N ASP A 28 -1.20 -11.65 4.97
CA ASP A 28 -1.34 -11.56 6.43
C ASP A 28 -0.54 -10.37 6.98
N GLU A 29 0.67 -10.16 6.49
CA GLU A 29 1.52 -9.03 6.90
C GLU A 29 0.92 -7.67 6.48
N MET A 30 0.28 -7.61 5.31
CA MET A 30 -0.47 -6.43 4.89
C MET A 30 -1.70 -6.20 5.77
N ALA A 31 -2.37 -7.27 6.20
CA ALA A 31 -3.50 -7.19 7.11
C ALA A 31 -3.07 -6.72 8.51
N ASP A 32 -1.94 -7.19 9.03
CA ASP A 32 -1.39 -6.76 10.33
C ASP A 32 -1.04 -5.27 10.32
N VAL A 33 -0.45 -4.78 9.23
CA VAL A 33 -0.15 -3.34 9.10
C VAL A 33 -1.43 -2.51 9.03
N LEU A 34 -2.44 -2.98 8.29
CA LEU A 34 -3.74 -2.31 8.24
C LEU A 34 -4.41 -2.29 9.62
N TRP A 35 -4.35 -3.40 10.36
CA TRP A 35 -4.89 -3.51 11.71
C TRP A 35 -4.26 -2.50 12.67
N VAL A 36 -2.93 -2.43 12.71
CA VAL A 36 -2.20 -1.45 13.54
C VAL A 36 -2.58 -0.02 13.18
N LEU A 37 -2.74 0.27 11.88
CA LEU A 37 -3.12 1.60 11.41
C LEU A 37 -4.54 1.98 11.84
N ILE A 38 -5.49 1.04 11.79
CA ILE A 38 -6.85 1.22 12.30
C ILE A 38 -6.83 1.48 13.82
N CYS A 39 -6.06 0.70 14.60
CA CYS A 39 -5.92 0.92 16.04
C CYS A 39 -5.38 2.31 16.37
N LEU A 40 -4.36 2.77 15.65
CA LEU A 40 -3.79 4.11 15.83
C LEU A 40 -4.80 5.21 15.50
N ALA A 41 -5.56 5.07 14.42
CA ALA A 41 -6.62 6.02 14.07
C ALA A 41 -7.69 6.11 15.17
N ASN A 42 -8.15 4.96 15.67
CA ASN A 42 -9.10 4.90 16.77
C ASN A 42 -8.56 5.55 18.05
N GLN A 43 -7.29 5.30 18.41
CA GLN A 43 -6.67 5.87 19.60
C GLN A 43 -6.49 7.38 19.52
N THR A 44 -6.21 7.90 18.32
CA THR A 44 -5.95 9.33 18.07
C THR A 44 -7.21 10.12 17.72
N GLY A 45 -8.37 9.46 17.61
CA GLY A 45 -9.63 10.09 17.22
C GLY A 45 -9.71 10.47 15.75
N VAL A 46 -8.87 9.88 14.90
CA VAL A 46 -8.88 10.13 13.45
C VAL A 46 -9.99 9.29 12.82
N ASN A 47 -10.92 9.96 12.13
CA ASN A 47 -11.89 9.28 11.26
C ASN A 47 -11.18 8.80 9.98
N LEU A 48 -10.71 7.54 10.01
CA LEU A 48 -9.95 6.97 8.91
C LEU A 48 -10.77 6.90 7.61
N THR A 49 -12.08 6.68 7.69
CA THR A 49 -12.97 6.62 6.52
C THR A 49 -13.00 7.96 5.79
N GLU A 50 -13.29 9.04 6.51
CA GLU A 50 -13.34 10.39 5.93
C GLU A 50 -11.99 10.84 5.38
N ALA A 51 -10.91 10.57 6.14
CA ALA A 51 -9.55 10.88 5.70
C ALA A 51 -9.16 10.12 4.42
N PHE A 52 -9.61 8.86 4.30
CA PHE A 52 -9.35 8.02 3.13
C PHE A 52 -10.13 8.48 1.91
N GLU A 53 -11.43 8.77 2.06
CA GLU A 53 -12.29 9.30 1.00
C GLU A 53 -11.74 10.62 0.43
N GLU A 54 -11.36 11.56 1.31
CA GLU A 54 -10.77 12.84 0.92
C GLU A 54 -9.45 12.66 0.17
N ASN A 55 -8.62 11.69 0.60
CA ASN A 55 -7.35 11.40 -0.04
C ASN A 55 -7.54 10.85 -1.46
N ILE A 56 -8.51 9.94 -1.63
CA ILE A 56 -8.87 9.41 -2.94
C ILE A 56 -9.37 10.54 -3.83
N ARG A 57 -10.31 11.38 -3.35
CA ARG A 57 -10.85 12.50 -4.13
C ARG A 57 -9.73 13.41 -4.63
N LYS A 58 -8.83 13.85 -3.75
CA LYS A 58 -7.69 14.71 -4.10
C LYS A 58 -6.76 14.06 -5.14
N LYS A 59 -6.48 12.77 -5.02
CA LYS A 59 -5.63 12.04 -5.98
C LYS A 59 -6.33 11.90 -7.33
N THR A 60 -7.62 11.56 -7.34
CA THR A 60 -8.42 11.49 -8.56
C THR A 60 -8.41 12.84 -9.27
N GLU A 61 -8.70 13.93 -8.56
CA GLU A 61 -8.68 15.29 -9.13
C GLU A 61 -7.29 15.65 -9.68
N ARG A 62 -6.22 15.38 -8.92
CA ARG A 62 -4.84 15.65 -9.36
C ARG A 62 -4.43 14.83 -10.58
N ASP A 63 -4.84 13.57 -10.62
CA ASP A 63 -4.36 12.60 -11.60
C ASP A 63 -5.33 12.41 -12.79
N ILE A 64 -6.41 13.22 -12.87
CA ILE A 64 -7.45 13.17 -13.92
C ILE A 64 -6.85 13.15 -15.33
N GLU A 65 -5.77 13.88 -15.59
CA GLU A 65 -5.12 13.92 -16.90
C GLU A 65 -3.79 13.16 -16.97
N ARG A 66 -3.32 12.59 -15.85
CA ARG A 66 -1.95 12.09 -15.70
C ARG A 66 -1.63 10.91 -16.61
N HIS A 67 -2.66 10.20 -17.05
CA HIS A 67 -2.54 9.01 -17.88
C HIS A 67 -3.34 9.10 -19.20
N LEU A 68 -3.99 10.24 -19.47
CA LEU A 68 -4.82 10.42 -20.68
C LEU A 68 -4.05 10.17 -21.99
N ASN A 69 -2.74 10.41 -22.00
CA ASN A 69 -1.87 10.20 -23.17
C ASN A 69 -0.71 9.23 -22.89
N ASN A 70 -0.86 8.31 -21.93
CA ASN A 70 0.22 7.38 -21.61
C ASN A 70 0.22 6.17 -22.54
N GLU A 71 1.09 6.20 -23.56
CA GLU A 71 1.26 5.12 -24.54
C GLU A 71 1.55 3.74 -23.91
N LYS A 72 2.13 3.69 -22.70
CA LYS A 72 2.42 2.44 -21.98
C LYS A 72 1.17 1.72 -21.44
N LEU A 73 0.02 2.38 -21.42
CA LEU A 73 -1.25 1.85 -20.90
C LEU A 73 -2.27 1.53 -22.00
N ILE A 74 -1.95 1.83 -23.26
CA ILE A 74 -2.80 1.62 -24.43
C ILE A 74 -2.49 0.26 -25.12
N SER A 75 -1.41 -0.43 -24.70
CA SER A 75 -1.05 -1.79 -25.14
C SER A 75 -1.74 -2.86 -24.30
#